data_AF-A0A2T7T0P2-F1
#
_entry.id   AF-A0A2T7T0P2-F1
#
_cell.length_a   1.000
_cell.length_b   1.000
_cell.length_c   1.000
_cell.angle_alpha   90.00
_cell.angle_beta   90.00
_cell.angle_gamma   90.00
#
_symmetry.space_group_name_H-M   'P 1'
#
loop_
_entity.id
_entity.type
_entity.pdbx_description
1 polymer ?
#
loop_
_entity_poly.entity_id
_entity_poly.type
_entity_poly.pdbx_seq_one_letter_code
_entity_poly.pdbx_strand_id
1 'polypeptide(L)'
;MIIALLVLGFWMTDRAGANLWDELTNTLYSWHKLIGFLVLLVTAMRIVVKLLNKRPDYPSSISTGQIQLAHVVQSAMYLLLVLVPLFGWAGVTAYPALITVGGLHLPALPGVPKGEPLAKQLFEIHGYLVLALIAVAIAHIGAGLNHLWIKKDQVFDRIWFKSK
;
A
#
# COMPACT_ATOMS: atom_id res chain seq x y z
N MET A 1 -8.60 1.43 -3.91
CA MET A 1 -8.20 0.56 -2.78
C MET A 1 -7.25 1.27 -1.81
N ILE A 2 -6.06 1.73 -2.23
CA ILE A 2 -5.08 2.36 -1.32
C ILE A 2 -5.60 3.63 -0.66
N ILE A 3 -6.21 4.56 -1.41
CA ILE A 3 -6.79 5.80 -0.84
C ILE A 3 -7.83 5.48 0.25
N ALA A 4 -8.69 4.48 0.00
CA ALA A 4 -9.68 4.05 1.00
C ALA A 4 -9.00 3.49 2.26
N LEU A 5 -7.94 2.68 2.13
CA LEU A 5 -7.16 2.19 3.27
C LEU A 5 -6.50 3.32 4.06
N LEU A 6 -5.99 4.36 3.39
CA LEU A 6 -5.41 5.52 4.07
C LEU A 6 -6.46 6.25 4.90
N VAL A 7 -7.62 6.57 4.29
CA VAL A 7 -8.73 7.24 4.99
C VAL A 7 -9.21 6.39 6.16
N LEU A 8 -9.46 5.10 5.96
CA LEU A 8 -9.86 4.18 7.03
C LEU A 8 -8.81 4.07 8.12
N GLY A 9 -7.52 4.00 7.75
CA GLY A 9 -6.40 3.87 8.69
C GLY A 9 -6.25 5.10 9.60
N PHE A 10 -6.33 6.31 9.03
CA PHE A 10 -6.33 7.53 9.84
C PHE A 10 -7.56 7.63 10.73
N TRP A 11 -8.75 7.31 10.19
CA TRP A 11 -9.99 7.41 10.96
C TRP A 11 -10.04 6.40 12.13
N MET A 12 -9.63 5.15 11.90
CA MET A 12 -9.60 4.15 12.99
C MET A 12 -8.53 4.48 14.05
N THR A 13 -7.43 5.12 13.65
CA THR A 13 -6.37 5.57 14.58
C THR A 13 -6.85 6.73 15.44
N ASP A 14 -7.51 7.72 14.85
CA ASP A 14 -8.11 8.85 15.57
C ASP A 14 -9.14 8.38 16.60
N ARG A 15 -10.04 7.47 16.20
CA ARG A 15 -11.02 6.85 17.11
C ARG A 15 -10.38 6.06 18.24
N ALA A 16 -9.33 5.28 17.95
CA ALA A 16 -8.59 4.56 18.98
C ALA A 16 -7.89 5.51 19.95
N GLY A 17 -7.32 6.62 19.46
CA GLY A 17 -6.74 7.68 20.27
C GLY A 17 -7.76 8.40 21.16
N ALA A 18 -9.00 8.53 20.69
CA ALA A 18 -10.15 9.03 21.47
C ALA A 18 -10.79 7.97 22.38
N ASN A 19 -10.22 6.76 22.46
CA ASN A 19 -10.73 5.62 23.23
C ASN A 19 -12.17 5.20 22.85
N LEU A 20 -12.54 5.33 21.58
CA LEU A 20 -13.84 4.94 21.04
C LEU A 20 -13.79 3.50 20.51
N TRP A 21 -14.21 2.52 21.30
CA TRP A 21 -14.17 1.08 20.96
C TRP A 21 -15.56 0.48 20.75
N ASP A 22 -16.41 1.18 20.01
CA ASP A 22 -17.75 0.73 19.64
C ASP A 22 -17.76 -0.21 18.41
N GLU A 23 -18.96 -0.65 18.01
CA GLU A 23 -19.17 -1.52 16.85
C GLU A 23 -18.59 -0.92 15.55
N LEU A 24 -18.69 0.40 15.39
CA LEU A 24 -18.14 1.09 14.23
C LEU A 24 -16.62 0.94 14.19
N THR A 25 -15.91 1.21 15.29
CA THR A 25 -14.44 1.04 15.33
C THR A 25 -14.04 -0.39 14.98
N ASN A 26 -14.70 -1.39 15.57
CA ASN A 26 -14.43 -2.80 15.26
C ASN A 26 -14.68 -3.15 13.78
N THR A 27 -15.73 -2.57 13.19
CA THR A 27 -16.05 -2.71 11.76
C THR A 27 -14.96 -2.09 10.88
N LEU A 28 -14.49 -0.89 11.21
CA LEU A 28 -13.41 -0.21 10.48
C LEU A 28 -12.12 -1.04 10.49
N TYR A 29 -11.70 -1.54 11.66
CA TYR A 29 -10.52 -2.42 11.77
C TYR A 29 -10.70 -3.72 10.97
N SER A 30 -11.89 -4.31 11.00
CA SER A 30 -12.19 -5.55 10.26
C SER A 30 -12.05 -5.37 8.75
N TRP A 31 -12.62 -4.30 8.21
CA TRP A 31 -12.47 -3.95 6.78
C TRP A 31 -11.04 -3.57 6.43
N HIS A 32 -10.36 -2.79 7.28
CA HIS A 32 -8.98 -2.37 7.05
C HIS A 32 -8.04 -3.58 6.94
N LYS A 33 -8.15 -4.55 7.84
CA LYS A 33 -7.36 -5.80 7.81
C LYS A 33 -7.62 -6.59 6.54
N LEU A 34 -8.89 -6.80 6.16
CA LEU A 34 -9.25 -7.56 4.97
C LEU A 34 -8.71 -6.90 3.70
N ILE A 35 -8.99 -5.61 3.50
CA ILE A 35 -8.58 -4.88 2.31
C ILE A 35 -7.06 -4.75 2.26
N GLY A 36 -6.39 -4.52 3.40
CA GLY A 36 -4.93 -4.47 3.50
C GLY A 36 -4.28 -5.80 3.10
N PHE A 37 -4.83 -6.92 3.56
CA PHE A 37 -4.35 -8.25 3.18
C PHE A 37 -4.57 -8.52 1.68
N LEU A 38 -5.72 -8.13 1.12
CA LEU A 38 -5.98 -8.24 -0.32
C LEU A 38 -4.99 -7.40 -1.15
N VAL A 39 -4.62 -6.21 -0.68
CA VAL A 39 -3.59 -5.39 -1.33
C VAL A 39 -2.24 -6.12 -1.37
N LEU A 40 -1.85 -6.81 -0.30
CA LEU A 40 -0.63 -7.62 -0.29
C LEU A 40 -0.67 -8.71 -1.36
N LEU A 41 -1.77 -9.48 -1.44
CA LEU A 41 -1.95 -10.55 -2.42
C LEU A 41 -1.93 -10.03 -3.88
N VAL A 42 -2.70 -8.98 -4.15
CA VAL A 42 -2.76 -8.34 -5.48
C VAL A 42 -1.41 -7.76 -5.86
N THR A 43 -0.69 -7.16 -4.92
CA THR A 43 0.65 -6.60 -5.17
C THR A 43 1.65 -7.72 -5.47
N ALA A 44 1.64 -8.82 -4.71
CA ALA A 44 2.49 -9.98 -4.99
C ALA A 44 2.23 -10.55 -6.38
N MET A 45 0.96 -10.78 -6.74
CA MET A 45 0.56 -11.21 -8.08
C MET A 45 1.05 -10.22 -9.15
N ARG A 46 0.87 -8.92 -8.91
CA ARG A 46 1.31 -7.87 -9.84
C ARG A 46 2.83 -7.87 -10.04
N ILE A 47 3.61 -8.12 -8.99
CA ILE A 47 5.07 -8.24 -9.08
C ILE A 47 5.44 -9.45 -9.96
N VAL A 48 4.81 -10.61 -9.75
CA VAL A 48 5.03 -11.80 -10.59
C VAL A 48 4.72 -11.49 -12.06
N VAL A 49 3.55 -10.92 -12.35
CA VAL A 49 3.16 -10.52 -13.72
C VAL A 49 4.16 -9.53 -14.32
N LYS A 50 4.65 -8.57 -13.55
CA LYS A 50 5.64 -7.57 -13.98
C LYS A 50 7.00 -8.19 -14.30
N LEU A 51 7.39 -9.27 -13.62
CA LEU A 51 8.64 -9.99 -13.87
C LEU A 51 8.54 -10.89 -15.11
N LEU A 52 7.35 -11.43 -15.38
CA LEU A 52 7.10 -12.32 -16.52
C LEU A 52 6.85 -11.57 -17.85
N ASN A 53 6.45 -10.30 -17.81
CA ASN A 53 6.08 -9.53 -19.01
C ASN A 53 7.11 -8.44 -19.36
N LYS A 54 7.36 -8.26 -20.66
CA LYS A 54 8.15 -7.13 -21.18
C LYS A 54 7.38 -5.82 -20.95
N ARG A 55 8.05 -4.82 -20.38
CA ARG A 55 7.45 -3.49 -20.18
C ARG A 55 7.47 -2.70 -21.49
N PRO A 56 6.47 -1.85 -21.76
CA PRO A 56 6.52 -0.91 -22.87
C PRO A 56 7.75 -0.01 -22.76
N ASP A 57 8.40 0.28 -23.88
CA ASP A 57 9.54 1.18 -23.93
C ASP A 57 9.14 2.60 -23.48
N TYR A 58 10.11 3.36 -22.96
CA TYR A 58 9.88 4.77 -22.62
C TYR A 58 9.86 5.62 -23.89
N PRO A 59 9.09 6.73 -23.95
CA PRO A 59 9.16 7.65 -25.07
C PRO A 59 10.57 8.24 -25.20
N SER A 60 11.03 8.47 -26.43
CA SER A 60 12.38 8.99 -26.72
C SER A 60 12.64 10.39 -26.16
N SER A 61 11.57 11.12 -25.81
CA SER A 61 11.62 12.44 -25.17
C SER A 61 12.07 12.42 -23.70
N ILE A 62 12.09 11.24 -23.06
CA ILE A 62 12.43 11.10 -21.65
C ILE A 62 13.92 10.86 -21.48
N SER A 63 14.58 11.71 -20.69
CA SER A 63 16.01 11.56 -20.41
C SER A 63 16.31 10.31 -19.57
N THR A 64 17.52 9.75 -19.73
CA THR A 64 17.98 8.60 -18.94
C THR A 64 17.89 8.84 -17.44
N GLY A 65 18.18 10.07 -16.97
CA GLY A 65 18.06 10.43 -15.56
C GLY A 65 16.61 10.36 -15.05
N GLN A 66 15.64 10.82 -15.84
CA GLN A 66 14.21 10.69 -15.48
C GLN A 66 13.75 9.24 -15.47
N ILE A 67 14.26 8.41 -16.39
CA ILE A 67 13.98 6.96 -16.41
C ILE A 67 14.51 6.29 -15.14
N GLN A 68 15.75 6.58 -14.75
CA GLN A 68 16.35 6.05 -13.52
C GLN A 68 15.56 6.47 -12.28
N LEU A 69 15.21 7.76 -12.17
CA LEU A 69 14.40 8.26 -11.06
C LEU A 69 13.01 7.60 -11.01
N ALA A 70 12.37 7.42 -12.18
CA ALA A 70 11.11 6.70 -12.27
C ALA A 70 11.23 5.25 -11.78
N HIS A 71 12.34 4.57 -12.09
CA HIS A 71 12.61 3.23 -11.57
C HIS A 71 12.78 3.21 -10.05
N VAL A 72 13.48 4.18 -9.46
CA VAL A 72 13.64 4.30 -8.01
C VAL A 72 12.29 4.50 -7.33
N VAL A 73 11.51 5.50 -7.77
CA VAL A 73 10.19 5.82 -7.20
C VAL A 73 9.24 4.62 -7.33
N GLN A 74 9.19 3.98 -8.50
CA GLN A 74 8.34 2.81 -8.69
C GLN A 74 8.79 1.63 -7.84
N SER A 75 10.09 1.39 -7.70
CA SER A 75 10.61 0.27 -6.88
C SER A 75 10.32 0.51 -5.40
N ALA A 76 10.52 1.73 -4.91
CA ALA A 76 10.13 2.15 -3.56
C ALA A 76 8.62 1.96 -3.34
N MET A 77 7.78 2.35 -4.31
CA MET A 77 6.34 2.14 -4.25
C MET A 77 5.97 0.65 -4.11
N TYR A 78 6.56 -0.23 -4.94
CA TYR A 78 6.30 -1.68 -4.84
C TYR A 78 6.76 -2.25 -3.49
N LEU A 79 7.93 -1.85 -3.01
CA LEU A 79 8.44 -2.28 -1.71
C LEU A 79 7.48 -1.87 -0.59
N LEU A 80 7.04 -0.62 -0.57
CA LEU A 80 6.14 -0.10 0.46
C LEU A 80 4.74 -0.73 0.37
N LEU A 81 4.22 -0.99 -0.84
CA LEU A 81 2.94 -1.71 -1.02
C LEU A 81 2.97 -3.16 -0.51
N VAL A 82 4.16 -3.75 -0.33
CA VAL A 82 4.33 -5.05 0.32
C VAL A 82 4.58 -4.88 1.82
N LEU A 83 5.52 -4.03 2.21
CA LEU A 83 5.92 -3.89 3.61
C LEU A 83 4.80 -3.35 4.49
N VAL A 84 4.05 -2.33 4.04
CA VAL A 84 2.95 -1.75 4.83
C VAL A 84 1.94 -2.82 5.27
N PRO A 85 1.28 -3.57 4.37
CA PRO A 85 0.33 -4.59 4.80
C PRO A 85 0.99 -5.80 5.46
N LEU A 86 2.25 -6.11 5.15
CA LEU A 86 2.98 -7.19 5.83
C LEU A 86 3.19 -6.87 7.32
N PHE A 87 3.59 -5.66 7.66
CA PHE A 87 3.72 -5.23 9.06
C PHE A 87 2.36 -5.11 9.76
N GLY A 88 1.32 -4.68 9.06
CA GLY A 88 -0.05 -4.71 9.59
C GLY A 88 -0.51 -6.14 9.90
N TRP A 89 -0.25 -7.08 8.99
CA TRP A 89 -0.56 -8.50 9.17
C TRP A 89 0.24 -9.15 10.31
N ALA A 90 1.53 -8.81 10.44
CA ALA A 90 2.36 -9.21 11.56
C ALA A 90 1.82 -8.67 12.89
N GLY A 91 1.43 -7.38 12.93
CA GLY A 91 0.87 -6.75 14.13
C GLY A 91 -0.41 -7.44 14.61
N VAL A 92 -1.35 -7.72 13.70
CA VAL A 92 -2.59 -8.45 14.07
C VAL A 92 -2.36 -9.91 14.41
N THR A 93 -1.27 -10.52 13.91
CA THR A 93 -0.83 -11.86 14.33
C THR A 93 -0.29 -11.84 15.76
N ALA A 94 0.52 -10.83 16.11
CA ALA A 94 1.08 -10.65 17.44
C ALA A 94 0.03 -10.25 18.48
N TYR A 95 -1.02 -9.51 18.08
CA TYR A 95 -2.19 -9.09 18.89
C TYR A 95 -3.40 -10.06 18.80
N PRO A 96 -3.17 -11.34 18.46
CA PRO A 96 -4.15 -12.31 17.92
C PRO A 96 -5.50 -11.82 17.34
N ALA A 97 -5.55 -10.70 16.61
CA ALA A 97 -6.77 -10.08 16.09
C ALA A 97 -7.02 -10.41 14.62
N LEU A 98 -7.09 -11.71 14.29
CA LEU A 98 -7.13 -12.21 12.91
C LEU A 98 -8.54 -12.28 12.29
N ILE A 99 -9.59 -12.11 13.09
CA ILE A 99 -10.98 -12.08 12.60
C ILE A 99 -11.23 -10.80 11.82
N THR A 100 -11.87 -10.92 10.67
CA THR A 100 -12.24 -9.81 9.77
C THR A 100 -13.74 -9.83 9.48
N VAL A 101 -14.17 -9.14 8.43
CA VAL A 101 -15.57 -8.98 8.03
C VAL A 101 -16.25 -10.34 7.86
N GLY A 102 -17.45 -10.48 8.40
CA GLY A 102 -18.25 -11.71 8.26
C GLY A 102 -17.67 -12.94 8.98
N GLY A 103 -16.76 -12.75 9.93
CA GLY A 103 -16.14 -13.86 10.68
C GLY A 103 -15.01 -14.58 9.93
N LEU A 104 -14.56 -14.02 8.79
CA LEU A 104 -13.42 -14.56 8.05
C LEU A 104 -12.13 -14.41 8.85
N HIS A 105 -11.38 -15.51 8.98
CA HIS A 105 -10.12 -15.53 9.70
C HIS A 105 -8.95 -15.41 8.73
N LEU A 106 -8.10 -14.40 8.93
CA LEU A 106 -6.81 -14.36 8.26
C LEU A 106 -5.89 -15.45 8.83
N PRO A 107 -5.03 -16.07 8.01
CA PRO A 107 -3.99 -16.93 8.54
C PRO A 107 -3.05 -16.11 9.44
N ALA A 108 -2.49 -16.73 10.48
CA ALA A 108 -1.39 -16.13 11.23
C ALA A 108 -0.14 -16.05 10.35
N LEU A 109 0.62 -14.95 10.43
CA LEU A 109 1.91 -14.86 9.77
C LEU A 109 2.90 -15.83 10.46
N PRO A 110 3.44 -16.85 9.76
CA PRO A 110 4.35 -17.80 10.37
C PRO A 110 5.59 -17.13 10.95
N GLY A 111 6.02 -17.58 12.12
CA GLY A 111 7.22 -17.05 12.79
C GLY A 111 7.02 -15.77 13.59
N VAL A 112 5.80 -15.20 13.63
CA VAL A 112 5.49 -14.06 14.51
C VAL A 112 4.96 -14.56 15.87
N PRO A 113 5.67 -14.30 16.99
CA PRO A 113 5.18 -14.65 18.31
C PRO A 113 4.06 -13.72 18.76
N LYS A 114 3.22 -14.20 19.68
CA LYS A 114 2.18 -13.39 20.32
C LYS A 114 2.80 -12.51 21.41
N GLY A 115 2.32 -11.28 21.52
CA GLY A 115 2.77 -10.36 22.57
C GLY A 115 2.37 -8.93 22.27
N GLU A 116 1.73 -8.27 23.24
CA GLU A 116 1.30 -6.89 23.12
C GLU A 116 2.45 -5.90 22.86
N PRO A 117 3.64 -6.01 23.51
CA PRO A 117 4.75 -5.12 23.21
C PRO A 117 5.22 -5.21 21.75
N LEU A 118 5.30 -6.44 21.21
CA LEU A 118 5.68 -6.68 19.83
C LEU A 118 4.61 -6.15 18.87
N ALA A 119 3.33 -6.40 19.15
CA ALA A 119 2.24 -5.89 18.35
C ALA A 119 2.27 -4.36 18.25
N LYS A 120 2.46 -3.66 19.38
CA LYS A 120 2.59 -2.21 19.42
C LYS A 120 3.74 -1.72 18.54
N GLN A 121 4.91 -2.34 18.64
CA GLN A 121 6.06 -2.00 17.80
C GLN A 121 5.78 -2.21 16.30
N LEU A 122 5.14 -3.33 15.94
CA LEU A 122 4.79 -3.63 14.55
C LEU A 122 3.77 -2.62 13.98
N PHE A 123 2.78 -2.21 14.77
CA PHE A 123 1.81 -1.18 14.36
C PHE A 123 2.45 0.21 14.24
N GLU A 124 3.41 0.55 15.09
CA GLU A 124 4.18 1.78 14.97
C GLU A 124 5.01 1.81 13.68
N ILE A 125 5.73 0.73 13.38
CA ILE A 125 6.47 0.58 12.12
C ILE A 125 5.51 0.66 10.92
N HIS A 126 4.35 -0.01 10.99
CA HIS A 126 3.31 0.10 9.97
C HIS A 126 2.90 1.56 9.74
N GLY A 127 2.67 2.33 10.80
CA GLY A 127 2.35 3.76 10.71
C GLY A 127 3.44 4.57 9.99
N TYR A 128 4.71 4.38 10.34
CA TYR A 128 5.82 5.05 9.65
C TYR A 128 5.93 4.66 8.18
N LEU A 129 5.73 3.37 7.85
CA LEU A 129 5.72 2.90 6.47
C LEU A 129 4.55 3.50 5.66
N VAL A 130 3.39 3.72 6.29
CA VAL A 130 2.26 4.43 5.66
C VAL A 130 2.64 5.87 5.32
N LEU A 131 3.29 6.60 6.22
CA LEU A 131 3.76 7.96 5.95
C LEU A 131 4.76 7.99 4.78
N ALA A 132 5.70 7.04 4.74
CA ALA A 132 6.63 6.90 3.62
C ALA A 132 5.88 6.59 2.31
N LEU A 133 4.89 5.71 2.33
CA LEU A 133 4.06 5.38 1.17
C LEU A 133 3.32 6.61 0.64
N ILE A 134 2.74 7.42 1.53
CA ILE A 134 2.07 8.68 1.15
C ILE A 134 3.05 9.61 0.44
N ALA A 135 4.25 9.82 1.00
CA ALA A 135 5.24 10.72 0.41
C ALA A 135 5.65 10.27 -1.00
N VAL A 136 5.95 8.98 -1.18
CA VAL A 136 6.30 8.39 -2.48
C VAL A 136 5.11 8.44 -3.45
N ALA A 137 3.87 8.27 -2.97
CA ALA A 137 2.67 8.34 -3.79
C ALA A 137 2.41 9.75 -4.31
N ILE A 138 2.57 10.77 -3.46
CA ILE A 138 2.47 12.17 -3.87
C ILE A 138 3.52 12.49 -4.95
N ALA A 139 4.77 12.08 -4.74
CA ALA A 139 5.83 12.27 -5.73
C ALA A 139 5.50 11.57 -7.07
N HIS A 140 5.01 10.33 -7.01
CA HIS A 140 4.63 9.57 -8.19
C HIS A 140 3.46 10.19 -8.96
N ILE A 141 2.39 10.57 -8.27
CA ILE A 141 1.20 11.20 -8.86
C ILE A 141 1.59 12.57 -9.45
N GLY A 142 2.33 13.39 -8.70
CA GLY A 142 2.80 14.70 -9.16
C GLY A 142 3.64 14.60 -10.44
N ALA A 143 4.55 13.63 -10.51
CA ALA A 143 5.33 13.37 -11.73
C ALA A 143 4.42 12.98 -12.91
N GLY A 144 3.48 12.06 -12.69
CA GLY A 144 2.52 11.64 -13.73
C GLY A 144 1.67 12.79 -14.26
N LEU A 145 1.17 13.65 -13.37
CA LEU A 145 0.39 14.84 -13.75
C LEU A 145 1.22 15.88 -14.50
N ASN A 146 2.48 16.09 -14.10
CA ASN A 146 3.41 16.94 -14.83
C ASN A 146 3.64 16.42 -16.26
N HIS A 147 3.79 15.10 -16.44
CA HIS A 147 3.89 14.49 -17.76
C HIS A 147 2.60 14.62 -18.58
N LEU A 148 1.44 14.46 -17.95
CA LEU A 148 0.15 14.52 -18.62
C LEU A 148 -0.25 15.93 -19.06
N TRP A 149 -0.14 16.92 -18.17
CA TRP A 149 -0.69 18.26 -18.41
C TRP A 149 0.33 19.29 -18.88
N ILE A 150 1.58 19.18 -18.42
CA ILE A 150 2.62 20.17 -18.71
C ILE A 150 3.50 19.70 -19.86
N LYS A 151 4.12 18.52 -19.75
CA LYS A 151 5.05 18.01 -20.78
C LYS A 151 4.34 17.42 -22.00
N LYS A 152 3.16 16.81 -21.81
CA LYS A 152 2.35 16.19 -22.86
C LYS A 152 3.16 15.21 -23.73
N ASP A 153 4.04 14.44 -23.11
CA ASP A 153 5.06 13.62 -23.76
C ASP A 153 4.68 12.13 -23.89
N GLN A 154 3.39 11.81 -23.81
CA GLN A 154 2.81 10.48 -24.00
C GLN A 154 3.27 9.42 -22.97
N VAL A 155 3.94 9.82 -21.89
CA VAL A 155 4.30 8.89 -20.79
C VAL A 155 3.05 8.22 -20.19
N PHE A 156 1.93 8.94 -20.16
CA PHE A 156 0.67 8.45 -19.59
C PHE A 156 0.06 7.29 -20.40
N ASP A 157 0.36 7.18 -21.70
CA ASP A 157 -0.12 6.11 -22.59
C ASP A 157 0.51 4.74 -22.24
N ARG A 158 1.55 4.74 -21.40
CA ARG A 158 2.16 3.52 -20.85
C ARG A 158 1.41 2.97 -19.64
N ILE A 159 0.48 3.74 -19.08
CA ILE A 159 -0.27 3.41 -17.86
C ILE A 159 -1.77 3.30 -18.16
N TRP A 160 -2.28 4.09 -19.10
CA TRP A 160 -3.68 4.11 -19.49
C TRP A 160 -3.94 3.28 -20.75
N PHE A 161 -5.21 2.96 -21.01
CA PHE A 161 -5.60 2.36 -22.29
C PHE A 161 -5.26 3.32 -23.43
N LYS A 162 -4.60 2.85 -24.48
CA LYS A 162 -4.36 3.67 -25.68
C LYS A 162 -5.72 4.17 -26.20
N SER A 163 -5.88 5.49 -26.28
CA SER A 163 -6.90 6.05 -27.17
C SER A 163 -6.51 5.65 -28.58
N LYS A 164 -7.42 5.01 -29.29
CA LYS A 164 -7.30 4.84 -30.75
C LYS A 164 -7.36 6.20 -31.43
#